data_AF-B0T4Y0-F1
#
_entry.id   AF-B0T4Y0-F1
#
_cell.length_a   1.000
_cell.length_b   1.000
_cell.length_c   1.000
_cell.angle_alpha   90.00
_cell.angle_beta   90.00
_cell.angle_gamma   90.00
#
_symmetry.space_group_name_H-M   'P 1'
#
loop_
_entity.id
_entity.type
_entity.pdbx_description
1 polymer ?
#
loop_
_entity_poly.entity_id
_entity_poly.type
_entity_poly.pdbx_seq_one_letter_code
_entity_poly.pdbx_strand_id
1 'polypeptide(L)'
;MIGHRPARNIIAGVLAGFGASTFLFFIIADVGWFAVAPLSARPGLGLIYPHNEHGSVGYFSAFHTATCTILPMLAALLFFVGWRIVPKKNIRVRSNKLSMSMQFDPDDPERVLGWSQLAGFVLAPAILYGVGQPLLRALTAKAKRHPNTNTGPQAT
;
A
#
# COMPACT_ATOMS: atom_id res chain seq x y z
N MET A 1 0.31 32.52 -5.38
CA MET A 1 0.86 31.66 -4.31
C MET A 1 -0.23 30.71 -3.86
N ILE A 2 -0.11 29.42 -4.16
CA ILE A 2 -1.01 28.40 -3.61
C ILE A 2 -0.77 28.38 -2.10
N GLY A 3 -1.79 28.70 -1.30
CA GLY A 3 -1.63 28.70 0.16
C GLY A 3 -1.13 27.35 0.68
N HIS A 4 -0.41 27.33 1.79
CA HIS A 4 0.09 26.07 2.39
C HIS A 4 -1.04 25.07 2.75
N ARG A 5 -2.28 25.56 2.90
CA ARG A 5 -3.46 24.76 3.24
C ARG A 5 -3.93 23.83 2.10
N PRO A 6 -4.21 24.31 0.88
CA PRO A 6 -4.63 23.43 -0.23
C PRO A 6 -3.58 22.38 -0.60
N ALA A 7 -2.29 22.73 -0.62
CA ALA A 7 -1.23 21.77 -0.91
C ALA A 7 -1.22 20.61 0.11
N ARG A 8 -1.37 20.91 1.41
CA ARG A 8 -1.45 19.90 2.46
C ARG A 8 -2.64 18.96 2.27
N ASN A 9 -3.79 19.48 1.86
CA ASN A 9 -5.02 18.69 1.66
C ASN A 9 -4.89 17.74 0.48
N ILE A 10 -4.27 18.21 -0.61
CA ILE A 10 -3.99 17.39 -1.79
C ILE A 10 -3.03 16.27 -1.39
N ILE A 11 -1.90 16.58 -0.76
CA ILE A 11 -0.91 15.57 -0.35
C ILE A 11 -1.53 14.56 0.62
N ALA A 12 -2.27 15.02 1.62
CA ALA A 12 -2.89 14.14 2.61
C ALA A 12 -3.94 13.21 2.00
N GLY A 13 -4.77 13.71 1.08
CA GLY A 13 -5.74 12.89 0.37
C GLY A 13 -5.07 11.89 -0.58
N VAL A 14 -4.04 12.31 -1.33
CA VAL A 14 -3.25 11.40 -2.19
C VAL A 14 -2.62 10.28 -1.35
N LEU A 15 -1.99 10.58 -0.21
CA LEU A 15 -1.40 9.58 0.68
C LEU A 15 -2.44 8.61 1.22
N ALA A 16 -3.60 9.11 1.66
CA ALA A 16 -4.69 8.28 2.15
C ALA A 16 -5.24 7.36 1.04
N GLY A 17 -5.51 7.90 -0.16
CA GLY A 17 -5.99 7.13 -1.30
C GLY A 17 -4.97 6.10 -1.79
N PHE A 18 -3.68 6.46 -1.80
CA PHE A 18 -2.59 5.57 -2.18
C PHE A 18 -2.41 4.43 -1.17
N GLY A 19 -2.43 4.72 0.13
CA GLY A 19 -2.35 3.71 1.17
C GLY A 19 -3.52 2.73 1.11
N ALA A 20 -4.75 3.25 0.98
CA ALA A 20 -5.95 2.42 0.89
C ALA A 20 -5.96 1.51 -0.35
N SER A 21 -5.63 2.05 -1.52
CA SER A 21 -5.55 1.26 -2.76
C SER A 21 -4.44 0.22 -2.70
N THR A 22 -3.25 0.58 -2.21
CA THR A 22 -2.13 -0.37 -2.07
C THR A 22 -2.49 -1.50 -1.13
N PHE A 23 -3.18 -1.21 -0.04
CA PHE A 23 -3.70 -2.23 0.87
C PHE A 23 -4.72 -3.15 0.17
N LEU A 24 -5.66 -2.59 -0.59
CA LEU A 24 -6.62 -3.39 -1.35
C LEU A 24 -5.94 -4.27 -2.41
N PHE A 25 -4.96 -3.73 -3.15
CA PHE A 25 -4.19 -4.50 -4.13
C PHE A 25 -3.38 -5.61 -3.47
N PHE A 26 -2.84 -5.36 -2.28
CA PHE A 26 -2.20 -6.40 -1.48
C PHE A 26 -3.18 -7.54 -1.17
N ILE A 27 -4.38 -7.24 -0.64
CA ILE A 27 -5.40 -8.26 -0.35
C ILE A 27 -5.78 -9.05 -1.61
N ILE A 28 -5.99 -8.37 -2.74
CA ILE A 28 -6.34 -9.05 -4.00
C ILE A 28 -5.21 -9.97 -4.48
N ALA A 29 -3.96 -9.49 -4.42
CA ALA A 29 -2.80 -10.27 -4.82
C ALA A 29 -2.56 -11.48 -3.90
N ASP A 30 -2.78 -11.30 -2.59
CA ASP A 30 -2.61 -12.31 -1.57
C ASP A 30 -3.66 -13.43 -1.71
N VAL A 31 -4.94 -13.07 -1.76
CA VAL A 31 -6.05 -14.02 -2.00
C VAL A 31 -5.90 -14.72 -3.34
N GLY A 32 -5.55 -13.96 -4.40
CA GLY A 32 -5.35 -14.51 -5.74
C GLY A 32 -4.18 -15.49 -5.81
N TRP A 33 -3.10 -15.21 -5.09
CA TRP A 33 -1.97 -16.13 -4.98
C TRP A 33 -2.33 -17.38 -4.18
N PHE A 34 -3.00 -17.22 -3.02
CA PHE A 34 -3.36 -18.34 -2.16
C PHE A 34 -4.19 -19.39 -2.90
N ALA A 35 -5.09 -18.96 -3.78
CA ALA A 35 -5.89 -19.85 -4.62
C ALA A 35 -5.08 -20.76 -5.56
N VAL A 36 -3.83 -20.39 -5.88
CA VAL A 36 -2.95 -21.12 -6.82
C VAL A 36 -1.59 -21.50 -6.21
N ALA A 37 -1.40 -21.25 -4.92
CA ALA A 37 -0.12 -21.45 -4.26
C ALA A 37 0.25 -22.94 -4.28
N PRO A 38 1.49 -23.31 -4.66
CA PRO A 38 1.89 -24.70 -4.63
C PRO A 38 1.99 -25.19 -3.19
N LEU A 39 1.42 -26.36 -2.94
CA LEU A 39 1.42 -27.05 -1.64
C LEU A 39 2.77 -27.72 -1.31
N SER A 40 3.74 -27.63 -2.21
CA SER A 40 5.06 -28.24 -2.08
C SER A 40 6.15 -27.24 -2.42
N ALA A 41 7.29 -27.28 -1.71
CA ALA A 41 8.46 -26.48 -2.04
C ALA A 41 8.91 -26.74 -3.48
N ARG A 42 9.21 -25.68 -4.23
CA ARG A 42 9.76 -25.76 -5.60
C ARG A 42 10.99 -24.87 -5.70
N PRO A 43 12.18 -25.36 -5.30
CA PRO A 43 13.41 -24.57 -5.29
C PRO A 43 13.80 -24.01 -6.66
N GLY A 44 13.51 -24.75 -7.74
CA GLY A 44 13.75 -24.30 -9.12
C GLY A 44 12.96 -23.05 -9.51
N LEU A 45 11.87 -22.73 -8.80
CA LEU A 45 11.08 -21.51 -8.95
C LEU A 45 11.34 -20.49 -7.83
N GLY A 46 12.28 -20.79 -6.92
CA GLY A 46 12.56 -19.96 -5.74
C GLY A 46 11.46 -19.98 -4.69
N LEU A 47 10.54 -20.95 -4.71
CA LEU A 47 9.43 -21.11 -3.76
C LEU A 47 9.87 -22.02 -2.60
N ILE A 48 10.47 -21.41 -1.58
CA ILE A 48 11.21 -22.13 -0.51
C ILE A 48 10.64 -21.81 0.88
N TYR A 49 9.94 -20.69 1.04
CA TYR A 49 9.47 -20.25 2.36
C TYR A 49 8.06 -20.78 2.60
N PRO A 50 7.86 -21.66 3.61
CA PRO A 50 6.52 -22.11 3.97
C PRO A 50 5.73 -20.94 4.58
N HIS A 51 4.48 -20.83 4.17
CA HIS A 51 3.50 -19.90 4.72
C HIS A 51 2.27 -20.70 5.15
N ASN A 52 1.99 -20.66 6.45
CA ASN A 52 0.85 -21.37 7.03
C ASN A 52 -0.28 -20.38 7.25
N GLU A 53 -1.36 -20.53 6.49
CA GLU A 53 -2.63 -19.88 6.76
C GLU A 53 -3.67 -20.93 7.14
N HIS A 54 -4.14 -20.85 8.38
CA HIS A 54 -5.26 -21.66 8.88
C HIS A 54 -5.12 -23.18 8.66
N GLY A 55 -3.88 -23.70 8.66
CA GLY A 55 -3.60 -25.13 8.49
C GLY A 55 -3.29 -25.56 7.06
N SER A 56 -3.34 -24.64 6.09
CA SER A 56 -2.83 -24.87 4.74
C SER A 56 -1.43 -24.28 4.60
N VAL A 57 -0.46 -25.09 4.14
CA VAL A 57 0.92 -24.63 3.91
C VAL A 57 1.12 -24.37 2.42
N GLY A 58 1.22 -23.09 2.07
CA GLY A 58 1.69 -22.66 0.74
C GLY A 58 3.18 -22.33 0.76
N TYR A 59 3.82 -22.26 -0.40
CA TYR A 59 5.22 -21.85 -0.51
C TYR A 59 5.36 -20.52 -1.26
N PHE A 60 6.05 -19.56 -0.63
CA PHE A 60 6.37 -18.25 -1.20
C PHE A 60 7.82 -18.19 -1.70
N SER A 61 8.03 -17.26 -2.64
CA SER A 61 9.37 -16.79 -2.95
C SER A 61 9.84 -15.79 -1.91
N ALA A 62 11.17 -15.65 -1.73
CA ALA A 62 11.73 -14.63 -0.83
C ALA A 62 11.15 -13.23 -1.10
N PHE A 63 10.92 -12.93 -2.39
CA PHE A 63 10.33 -11.68 -2.83
C PHE A 63 8.85 -11.57 -2.43
N HIS A 64 8.04 -12.61 -2.65
CA HIS A 64 6.64 -12.61 -2.22
C HIS A 64 6.54 -12.45 -0.71
N THR A 65 7.35 -13.18 0.07
CA THR A 65 7.37 -13.04 1.53
C THR A 65 7.68 -11.60 1.95
N ALA A 66 8.75 -11.00 1.40
CA ALA A 66 9.13 -9.63 1.72
C ALA A 66 8.06 -8.61 1.30
N THR A 67 7.45 -8.81 0.14
CA THR A 67 6.34 -7.98 -0.37
C THR A 67 5.14 -8.07 0.56
N CYS A 68 4.78 -9.27 1.00
CA CYS A 68 3.66 -9.49 1.92
C CYS A 68 3.92 -8.94 3.33
N THR A 69 5.18 -8.75 3.74
CA THR A 69 5.47 -8.10 5.02
C THR A 69 5.52 -6.57 4.88
N ILE A 70 6.18 -6.06 3.84
CA ILE A 70 6.51 -4.64 3.71
C ILE A 70 5.34 -3.83 3.15
N LEU A 71 4.62 -4.32 2.13
CA LEU A 71 3.51 -3.58 1.54
C LEU A 71 2.40 -3.24 2.54
N PRO A 72 1.84 -4.18 3.32
CA PRO A 72 0.76 -3.84 4.24
C PRO A 72 1.23 -2.88 5.33
N MET A 73 2.45 -3.01 5.84
CA MET A 73 3.02 -2.07 6.80
C MET A 73 3.16 -0.67 6.22
N LEU A 74 3.72 -0.55 5.01
CA LEU A 74 3.89 0.73 4.34
C LEU A 74 2.55 1.35 3.93
N ALA A 75 1.62 0.54 3.41
CA ALA A 75 0.28 0.98 3.04
C ALA A 75 -0.51 1.51 4.25
N ALA A 76 -0.48 0.76 5.37
CA ALA A 76 -1.08 1.20 6.62
C ALA A 76 -0.44 2.50 7.12
N LEU A 77 0.89 2.59 7.12
CA LEU A 77 1.61 3.81 7.51
C LEU A 77 1.20 5.01 6.66
N LEU A 78 1.22 4.88 5.33
CA LEU A 78 0.83 5.96 4.41
C LEU A 78 -0.63 6.36 4.59
N PHE A 79 -1.52 5.40 4.80
CA PHE A 79 -2.92 5.65 5.09
C PHE A 79 -3.10 6.44 6.40
N PHE A 80 -2.48 5.99 7.49
CA PHE A 80 -2.58 6.66 8.79
C PHE A 80 -1.94 8.04 8.78
N VAL A 81 -0.78 8.21 8.13
CA VAL A 81 -0.12 9.52 7.97
C VAL A 81 -1.02 10.45 7.16
N GLY A 82 -1.55 9.99 6.03
CA GLY A 82 -2.51 10.74 5.23
C GLY A 82 -3.70 11.17 6.07
N TRP A 83 -4.41 10.20 6.66
CA TRP A 83 -5.57 10.42 7.53
C TRP A 83 -5.31 11.40 8.68
N ARG A 84 -4.13 11.33 9.31
CA ARG A 84 -3.77 12.18 10.44
C ARG A 84 -3.53 13.63 10.04
N ILE A 85 -3.04 13.87 8.83
CA ILE A 85 -2.70 15.20 8.28
C ILE A 85 -3.91 15.86 7.62
N VAL A 86 -4.86 15.07 7.12
CA VAL A 86 -6.13 15.56 6.56
C VAL A 86 -6.80 16.48 7.57
N PRO A 87 -7.05 17.75 7.21
CA PRO A 87 -7.82 18.62 8.10
C PRO A 87 -9.23 18.06 8.28
N LYS A 88 -9.66 18.01 9.54
CA LYS A 88 -11.04 17.70 9.89
C LYS A 88 -11.93 18.90 9.50
N LYS A 89 -13.18 18.62 9.11
CA LYS A 89 -14.14 19.61 8.57
C LYS A 89 -14.08 20.94 9.32
N ASN A 90 -14.03 22.04 8.56
CA ASN A 90 -14.15 23.38 9.13
C ASN A 90 -15.62 23.75 9.25
N ILE A 91 -16.23 23.40 10.38
CA ILE A 91 -17.60 23.80 10.69
C ILE A 91 -17.55 25.18 11.31
N ARG A 92 -18.11 26.18 10.63
CA ARG A 92 -18.37 27.49 11.24
C ARG A 92 -19.73 27.42 11.94
N VAL A 93 -19.70 27.28 13.26
CA VAL A 93 -20.90 27.37 14.10
C VAL A 93 -21.11 28.83 14.49
N ARG A 94 -22.21 29.43 14.05
CA ARG A 94 -22.64 30.75 14.49
C ARG A 94 -23.80 30.56 15.47
N SER A 95 -23.53 30.79 16.75
CA SER A 95 -24.54 30.74 17.81
C SER A 95 -25.00 32.14 18.16
N ASN A 96 -26.29 32.41 17.99
CA ASN A 96 -26.99 33.58 18.53
C ASN A 96 -27.91 33.13 19.66
N LYS A 97 -28.31 34.05 20.56
CA LYS A 97 -29.15 33.76 21.74
C LYS A 97 -30.43 32.97 21.45
N LEU A 98 -30.94 32.98 20.21
CA LEU A 98 -32.17 32.31 19.79
C LEU A 98 -31.98 31.38 18.57
N SER A 99 -30.78 31.27 18.00
CA SER A 99 -30.58 30.41 16.82
C SER A 99 -29.14 29.90 16.72
N MET A 100 -29.00 28.62 16.37
CA MET A 100 -27.73 28.02 15.99
C MET A 100 -27.72 27.82 14.47
N SER A 101 -26.80 28.46 13.76
CA SER A 101 -26.59 28.25 12.33
C SER A 101 -25.26 27.55 12.11
N MET A 102 -25.28 26.49 11.33
CA MET A 102 -24.12 25.71 10.93
C MET A 102 -23.93 25.95 9.44
N GLN A 103 -22.87 26.67 9.06
CA GLN A 103 -22.52 26.88 7.65
C GLN A 103 -21.24 26.09 7.35
N PHE A 104 -21.31 25.29 6.29
CA PHE A 104 -20.14 24.64 5.71
C PHE A 104 -19.32 25.70 4.97
N ASP A 105 -18.03 25.75 5.25
CA ASP A 105 -17.11 26.67 4.57
C ASP A 105 -17.04 26.26 3.08
N PRO A 106 -17.28 27.15 2.11
CA PRO A 106 -17.14 26.79 0.69
C PRO A 106 -15.71 26.35 0.32
N ASP A 107 -14.70 26.75 1.12
CA ASP A 107 -13.32 26.27 1.05
C ASP A 107 -13.11 24.96 1.84
N ASP A 108 -14.16 24.16 2.05
CA ASP A 108 -14.07 22.91 2.81
C ASP A 108 -13.03 21.98 2.17
N PRO A 109 -11.97 21.58 2.90
CA PRO A 109 -11.01 20.59 2.43
C PRO A 109 -11.65 19.30 1.89
N GLU A 110 -12.86 18.94 2.35
CA GLU A 110 -13.56 17.72 1.95
C GLU A 110 -13.80 17.61 0.44
N ARG A 111 -14.09 18.73 -0.25
CA ARG A 111 -14.28 18.72 -1.72
C ARG A 111 -13.01 18.35 -2.47
N VAL A 112 -11.87 18.88 -2.03
CA VAL A 112 -10.56 18.60 -2.64
C VAL A 112 -10.06 17.22 -2.23
N LEU A 113 -10.39 16.79 -1.01
CA LEU A 113 -9.98 15.52 -0.45
C LEU A 113 -10.49 14.32 -1.25
N GLY A 114 -11.75 14.32 -1.66
CA GLY A 114 -12.31 13.22 -2.43
C GLY A 114 -11.58 13.02 -3.77
N TRP A 115 -11.32 14.12 -4.50
CA TRP A 115 -10.58 14.08 -5.76
C TRP A 115 -9.11 13.68 -5.57
N SER A 116 -8.45 14.17 -4.52
CA SER A 116 -7.05 13.82 -4.25
C SER A 116 -6.90 12.38 -3.76
N GLN A 117 -7.86 11.85 -3.00
CA GLN A 117 -7.94 10.43 -2.67
C GLN A 117 -8.13 9.57 -3.91
N LEU A 118 -9.06 9.94 -4.80
CA LEU A 118 -9.26 9.23 -6.05
C LEU A 118 -8.00 9.25 -6.92
N ALA A 119 -7.31 10.40 -7.00
CA ALA A 119 -6.05 10.52 -7.70
C ALA A 119 -4.97 9.59 -7.09
N GLY A 120 -4.83 9.57 -5.76
CA GLY A 120 -3.92 8.65 -5.07
C GLY A 120 -4.26 7.17 -5.30
N PHE A 121 -5.56 6.85 -5.32
CA PHE A 121 -6.06 5.50 -5.58
C PHE A 121 -5.70 5.01 -6.99
N VAL A 122 -5.86 5.86 -8.00
CA VAL A 122 -5.51 5.55 -9.39
C VAL A 122 -3.99 5.55 -9.60
N LEU A 123 -3.25 6.38 -8.88
CA LEU A 123 -1.80 6.47 -8.99
C LEU A 123 -1.09 5.25 -8.39
N ALA A 124 -1.66 4.62 -7.36
CA ALA A 124 -1.07 3.46 -6.70
C ALA A 124 -0.75 2.28 -7.64
N PRO A 125 -1.68 1.76 -8.47
CA PRO A 125 -1.35 0.69 -9.40
C PRO A 125 -0.30 1.15 -10.42
N ALA A 126 -0.39 2.38 -10.93
CA ALA A 126 0.59 2.90 -11.87
C ALA A 126 2.02 2.89 -11.28
N ILE A 127 2.17 3.30 -10.02
CA ILE A 127 3.46 3.28 -9.31
C ILE A 127 3.89 1.85 -8.99
N LEU A 128 2.99 1.00 -8.48
CA LEU A 128 3.30 -0.39 -8.13
C LEU A 128 3.76 -1.19 -9.36
N TYR A 129 3.07 -1.07 -10.49
CA TYR A 129 3.48 -1.74 -11.73
C TYR A 129 4.70 -1.06 -12.37
N GLY A 130 4.73 0.28 -12.40
CA GLY A 130 5.79 1.04 -13.04
C GLY A 130 7.13 0.94 -12.32
N VAL A 131 7.15 0.93 -10.99
CA VAL A 131 8.35 0.87 -10.16
C VAL A 131 8.65 -0.56 -9.69
N GLY A 132 7.61 -1.33 -9.36
CA GLY A 132 7.77 -2.69 -8.85
C GLY A 132 8.42 -3.64 -9.85
N GLN A 133 8.02 -3.60 -11.13
CA GLN A 133 8.58 -4.48 -12.16
C GLN A 133 10.09 -4.22 -12.44
N PRO A 134 10.55 -2.97 -12.64
CA PRO A 134 11.98 -2.68 -12.77
C PRO A 134 12.78 -3.05 -11.52
N LEU A 135 12.26 -2.75 -10.32
CA LEU A 135 12.93 -3.08 -9.07
C LEU A 135 13.12 -4.60 -8.92
N LEU A 136 12.08 -5.37 -9.24
CA LEU A 136 12.11 -6.83 -9.29
C LEU A 136 13.19 -7.38 -10.22
N ARG A 137 13.26 -6.84 -11.44
CA ARG A 137 14.27 -7.24 -12.43
C ARG A 137 15.68 -6.92 -11.93
N ALA A 138 15.88 -5.76 -11.31
CA ALA A 138 17.16 -5.35 -10.76
C ALA A 138 17.61 -6.25 -9.59
N LEU A 139 16.72 -6.55 -8.65
CA LEU A 139 16.99 -7.43 -7.51
C LEU A 139 17.31 -8.85 -7.97
N THR A 140 16.56 -9.38 -8.93
CA THR A 140 16.79 -10.71 -9.49
C THR A 140 18.12 -10.78 -10.25
N ALA A 141 18.45 -9.74 -11.02
CA ALA A 141 19.74 -9.65 -11.72
C ALA A 141 20.92 -9.61 -10.74
N LYS A 142 20.78 -8.89 -9.62
CA LYS A 142 21.79 -8.84 -8.55
C LYS A 142 21.96 -10.20 -7.87
N ALA A 143 20.87 -10.90 -7.58
CA ALA A 143 20.92 -12.23 -6.98
C ALA A 143 21.63 -13.25 -7.90
N LYS A 144 21.41 -13.19 -9.22
CA LYS A 144 22.11 -14.05 -10.18
C LYS A 144 23.63 -13.81 -10.25
N ARG A 145 24.09 -12.58 -9.99
CA ARG A 145 25.54 -12.26 -10.00
C ARG A 145 26.28 -12.81 -8.79
N HIS A 146 25.58 -13.10 -7.71
CA HIS A 146 26.14 -13.66 -6.48
C HIS A 146 25.39 -14.94 -6.12
N PRO A 147 25.58 -16.03 -6.90
CA PRO A 147 25.03 -17.31 -6.52
C PRO A 147 25.55 -17.66 -5.11
N ASN A 148 24.63 -17.90 -4.17
CA ASN A 148 24.99 -18.26 -2.81
C ASN A 148 25.89 -19.49 -2.86
N THR A 149 27.19 -19.32 -2.61
CA THR A 149 28.19 -20.40 -2.56
C THR A 149 28.00 -21.31 -1.35
N ASN A 150 27.01 -21.03 -0.50
CA ASN A 150 26.71 -21.75 0.73
C ASN A 150 25.62 -22.83 0.57
N THR A 151 25.31 -23.28 -0.65
CA THR A 151 24.55 -24.53 -0.81
C THR A 151 25.46 -25.70 -0.40
N GLY A 152 25.43 -26.04 0.88
CA GLY A 152 26.09 -27.23 1.42
C GLY A 152 25.63 -28.50 0.70
N PRO A 153 26.42 -29.58 0.79
CA PRO A 153 26.17 -30.81 0.06
C PRO A 153 24.75 -31.32 0.31
N GLN A 154 24.02 -31.60 -0.78
CA GLN A 154 22.74 -32.29 -0.70
C GLN A 154 22.98 -33.66 -0.07
N ALA A 155 22.44 -33.86 1.13
CA ALA A 155 22.37 -35.19 1.73
C ALA A 155 21.54 -36.07 0.79
N THR A 156 22.16 -37.15 0.32
CA THR A 156 21.59 -38.17 -0.57
C THR A 156 20.82 -39.20 0.23
#